data_AF-A0A965BK13-F1
#
_entry.id   AF-A0A965BK13-F1
#
_cell.length_a   1.000
_cell.length_b   1.000
_cell.length_c   1.000
_cell.angle_alpha   90.00
_cell.angle_beta   90.00
_cell.angle_gamma   90.00
#
_symmetry.space_group_name_H-M   'P 1'
#
loop_
_entity.id
_entity.type
_entity.pdbx_description
1 polymer ?
#
loop_
_entity_poly.entity_id
_entity_poly.type
_entity_poly.pdbx_seq_one_letter_code
_entity_poly.pdbx_strand_id
1 'polypeptide(L)'
;MEMDTKTRRTLLGGFISSFAATASVIGCKYALADTNSPASDQPVSQLPSIGPEAILPGFDRFPNAVNVTRTGSVYRIESGDLPDHGLMVGISNWQQQVPTPQPYTGANAWQLPVSPVLAEKPLSCRNAFYRGAIAIAANGVPIFNPMKAPNEDVYLLGELDRWGGHSGRSDDYHYHVAPLHLQDIVGADRPIAYAMDGFPIYGETETD
;
A
#
# COMPACT_ATOMS: atom_id res chain seq x y z
N MET A 1 0.70 -9.94 -6.79
CA MET A 1 -0.21 -9.06 -7.54
C MET A 1 0.52 -7.73 -7.66
N GLU A 2 1.16 -7.41 -8.78
CA GLU A 2 1.93 -6.17 -8.87
C GLU A 2 1.10 -5.08 -9.58
N MET A 3 1.02 -3.93 -8.91
CA MET A 3 0.38 -2.72 -9.42
C MET A 3 1.40 -1.88 -10.18
N ASP A 4 1.07 -1.47 -11.41
CA ASP A 4 2.01 -0.71 -12.23
C ASP A 4 2.45 0.60 -11.56
N THR A 5 3.68 1.04 -11.82
CA THR A 5 4.30 2.22 -11.19
C THR A 5 3.53 3.52 -11.43
N LYS A 6 2.82 3.63 -12.56
CA LYS A 6 1.95 4.79 -12.86
C LYS A 6 0.66 4.75 -12.04
N THR A 7 0.17 3.57 -11.70
CA THR A 7 -0.95 3.39 -10.78
C THR A 7 -0.58 3.70 -9.33
N ARG A 8 0.64 3.38 -8.87
CA ARG A 8 1.16 3.87 -7.58
C ARG A 8 1.12 5.39 -7.48
N ARG A 9 1.44 6.06 -8.59
CA ARG A 9 1.30 7.52 -8.75
C ARG A 9 -0.15 8.00 -8.92
N THR A 10 -1.08 7.16 -9.36
CA THR A 10 -2.48 7.54 -9.62
C THR A 10 -3.34 7.50 -8.35
N LEU A 11 -2.96 6.70 -7.35
CA LEU A 11 -3.58 6.78 -6.00
C LEU A 11 -3.42 8.18 -5.37
N LEU A 12 -2.45 8.96 -5.83
CA LEU A 12 -2.07 10.28 -5.29
C LEU A 12 -2.65 11.48 -6.03
N GLY A 13 -3.29 11.33 -7.20
CA GLY A 13 -3.33 12.44 -8.15
C GLY A 13 -4.61 12.57 -8.97
N GLY A 14 -5.68 13.01 -8.32
CA GLY A 14 -6.86 13.57 -8.97
C GLY A 14 -6.80 15.07 -9.20
N PHE A 15 -5.63 15.74 -9.23
CA PHE A 15 -5.56 17.17 -9.56
C PHE A 15 -4.19 17.60 -10.15
N ILE A 16 -4.29 18.34 -11.26
CA ILE A 16 -3.36 19.37 -11.82
C ILE A 16 -2.38 18.95 -12.95
N SER A 17 -2.82 19.39 -14.15
CA SER A 17 -2.13 20.05 -15.27
C SER A 17 -0.70 19.70 -15.70
N SER A 18 -0.60 19.45 -17.00
CA SER A 18 0.55 19.63 -17.90
C SER A 18 1.69 20.48 -17.36
N PHE A 19 2.88 19.88 -17.21
CA PHE A 19 4.12 20.50 -17.65
C PHE A 19 5.06 19.43 -18.20
N ALA A 20 5.53 19.67 -19.42
CA ALA A 20 6.51 18.85 -20.08
C ALA A 20 7.88 18.98 -19.39
N ALA A 21 8.59 17.86 -19.23
CA ALA A 21 10.03 17.88 -19.06
C ALA A 21 10.64 16.73 -19.86
N THR A 22 11.58 17.15 -20.70
CA THR A 22 12.33 16.42 -21.71
C THR A 22 13.30 15.38 -21.13
N ALA A 23 13.62 14.42 -21.99
CA ALA A 23 14.51 13.29 -21.81
C ALA A 23 15.88 13.56 -21.14
N SER A 24 16.42 12.52 -20.51
CA SER A 24 17.84 12.23 -20.62
C SER A 24 18.08 10.73 -20.61
N VAL A 25 18.62 10.23 -21.72
CA VAL A 25 19.16 8.89 -21.89
C VAL A 25 20.58 8.90 -21.32
N ILE A 26 20.87 8.05 -20.34
CA ILE A 26 22.25 7.68 -20.02
C ILE A 26 22.32 6.15 -20.04
N GLY A 27 22.91 5.64 -21.12
CA GLY A 27 23.48 4.31 -21.17
C GLY A 27 24.97 4.32 -20.85
N CYS A 28 25.56 3.12 -20.94
CA CYS A 28 26.96 2.73 -20.70
C CYS A 28 27.29 2.42 -19.22
N LYS A 29 27.98 1.32 -18.87
CA LYS A 29 28.69 0.27 -19.63
C LYS A 29 28.93 -0.89 -18.66
N TYR A 30 28.66 -2.13 -19.07
CA TYR A 30 29.21 -3.30 -18.40
C TYR A 30 30.67 -3.46 -18.84
N ALA A 31 31.58 -3.51 -17.86
CA ALA A 31 32.95 -3.98 -18.07
C ALA A 31 32.95 -5.51 -17.90
N LEU A 32 33.52 -6.20 -18.89
CA LEU A 32 33.90 -7.61 -18.80
C LEU A 32 35.21 -7.71 -18.00
N ALA A 33 35.30 -8.68 -17.08
CA ALA A 33 36.57 -9.21 -16.61
C ALA A 33 36.43 -10.71 -16.31
N ASP A 34 37.43 -11.44 -16.75
CA ASP A 34 37.51 -12.88 -16.98
C ASP A 34 37.75 -13.76 -15.73
N THR A 35 37.36 -15.02 -15.96
CA THR A 35 37.67 -16.35 -15.38
C THR A 35 38.75 -16.55 -14.30
N ASN A 36 38.40 -17.48 -13.38
CA ASN A 36 39.19 -18.53 -12.70
C ASN A 36 39.40 -18.40 -11.18
N SER A 37 38.57 -19.10 -10.39
CA SER A 37 39.01 -20.12 -9.41
C SER A 37 37.82 -20.75 -8.65
N PRO A 38 37.97 -21.99 -8.13
CA PRO A 38 36.86 -22.91 -7.93
C PRO A 38 36.13 -22.75 -6.60
N ALA A 39 34.89 -23.23 -6.59
CA ALA A 39 33.99 -23.31 -5.44
C ALA A 39 34.60 -24.12 -4.28
N SER A 40 34.63 -23.51 -3.09
CA SER A 40 34.80 -24.21 -1.82
C SER A 40 33.45 -24.26 -1.10
N ASP A 41 32.89 -25.46 -1.08
CA ASP A 41 31.69 -25.84 -0.35
C ASP A 41 32.04 -25.99 1.14
N GLN A 42 31.52 -25.11 2.01
CA GLN A 42 31.54 -25.22 3.47
C GLN A 42 30.26 -24.59 4.07
N PRO A 43 29.74 -25.15 5.17
CA PRO A 43 28.36 -24.93 5.60
C PRO A 43 28.16 -23.51 6.14
N VAL A 44 27.08 -22.87 5.72
CA VAL A 44 26.69 -21.55 6.19
C VAL A 44 26.32 -21.65 7.68
N SER A 45 27.27 -21.28 8.53
CA SER A 45 27.07 -21.01 9.94
C SER A 45 26.03 -19.91 10.10
N GLN A 46 24.94 -20.28 10.77
CA GLN A 46 23.82 -19.48 11.24
C GLN A 46 24.22 -18.05 11.67
N LEU A 47 23.73 -17.03 10.94
CA LEU A 47 23.79 -15.64 11.40
C LEU A 47 22.88 -15.46 12.63
N PRO A 48 23.25 -14.59 13.58
CA PRO A 48 22.58 -14.50 14.88
C PRO A 48 21.12 -14.04 14.74
N SER A 49 20.22 -14.68 15.49
CA SER A 49 18.83 -14.27 15.61
C SER A 49 18.77 -12.95 16.39
N ILE A 50 18.23 -11.91 15.76
CA ILE A 50 17.80 -10.69 16.46
C ILE A 50 16.29 -10.82 16.68
N GLY A 51 15.84 -10.51 17.89
CA GLY A 51 14.49 -10.73 18.42
C GLY A 51 13.35 -9.91 17.76
N PRO A 52 12.13 -9.99 18.33
CA PRO A 52 10.88 -9.74 17.63
C PRO A 52 10.41 -8.29 17.80
N GLU A 53 10.63 -7.44 16.81
CA GLU A 53 9.71 -6.37 16.44
C GLU A 53 10.13 -5.88 15.05
N ALA A 54 9.42 -6.31 14.03
CA ALA A 54 9.74 -5.89 12.68
C ALA A 54 9.01 -4.57 12.42
N ILE A 55 9.71 -3.47 12.66
CA ILE A 55 9.18 -2.13 12.43
C ILE A 55 9.02 -1.95 10.92
N LEU A 56 7.78 -2.02 10.45
CA LEU A 56 7.41 -1.62 9.09
C LEU A 56 7.08 -0.10 9.15
N PRO A 57 7.92 0.77 8.57
CA PRO A 57 7.78 2.22 8.77
C PRO A 57 6.38 2.76 8.48
N GLY A 58 5.87 3.59 9.39
CA GLY A 58 4.56 4.24 9.27
C GLY A 58 3.56 3.63 10.24
N PHE A 59 3.47 2.30 10.28
CA PHE A 59 2.58 1.56 11.18
C PHE A 59 2.90 1.79 12.66
N ASP A 60 4.17 2.02 13.01
CA ASP A 60 4.60 2.34 14.37
C ASP A 60 3.99 3.66 14.92
N ARG A 61 3.37 4.49 14.06
CA ARG A 61 2.63 5.69 14.50
C ARG A 61 1.18 5.43 14.88
N PHE A 62 0.69 4.20 14.73
CA PHE A 62 -0.67 3.81 15.05
C PHE A 62 -0.74 2.63 16.04
N PRO A 63 -0.03 2.69 17.19
CA PRO A 63 0.14 1.54 18.09
C PRO A 63 -1.16 1.00 18.71
N ASN A 64 -2.25 1.77 18.66
CA ASN A 64 -3.57 1.36 19.17
C ASN A 64 -4.51 0.82 18.07
N ALA A 65 -4.17 1.02 16.79
CA ALA A 65 -5.00 0.61 15.65
C ALA A 65 -4.42 -0.59 14.89
N VAL A 66 -3.10 -0.76 14.94
CA VAL A 66 -2.39 -1.82 14.21
C VAL A 66 -1.44 -2.59 15.11
N ASN A 67 -1.31 -3.88 14.83
CA ASN A 67 -0.27 -4.74 15.38
C ASN A 67 0.51 -5.38 14.23
N VAL A 68 1.81 -5.09 14.15
CA VAL A 68 2.68 -5.60 13.07
C VAL A 68 3.61 -6.64 13.63
N THR A 69 3.54 -7.84 13.07
CA THR A 69 4.48 -8.92 13.36
C THR A 69 5.18 -9.36 12.08
N ARG A 70 6.33 -10.02 12.21
CA ARG A 70 7.02 -10.63 11.07
C ARG A 70 7.30 -12.08 11.37
N THR A 71 7.02 -12.93 10.40
CA THR A 71 7.37 -14.35 10.42
C THR A 71 8.10 -14.68 9.14
N GLY A 72 9.41 -14.94 9.24
CA GLY A 72 10.25 -15.20 8.08
C GLY A 72 10.26 -14.04 7.08
N SER A 73 9.75 -14.31 5.87
CA SER A 73 9.69 -13.38 4.74
C SER A 73 8.36 -12.62 4.61
N VAL A 74 7.48 -12.69 5.61
CA VAL A 74 6.16 -12.05 5.59
C VAL A 74 5.96 -11.16 6.81
N TYR A 75 5.53 -9.91 6.58
CA TYR A 75 4.90 -9.05 7.57
C TYR A 75 3.42 -9.41 7.69
N ARG A 76 2.91 -9.53 8.92
CA ARG A 76 1.48 -9.65 9.22
C ARG A 76 1.03 -8.37 9.91
N ILE A 77 0.03 -7.73 9.35
CA ILE A 77 -0.56 -6.50 9.89
C ILE A 77 -1.97 -6.85 10.35
N GLU A 78 -2.19 -6.77 11.66
CA GLU A 78 -3.51 -6.90 12.25
C GLU A 78 -4.13 -5.52 12.44
N SER A 79 -5.41 -5.39 12.15
CA SER A 79 -6.16 -4.15 12.34
C SER A 79 -7.67 -4.41 12.52
N GLY A 80 -8.36 -3.41 13.05
CA GLY A 80 -9.82 -3.40 13.17
C GLY A 80 -10.50 -2.43 12.20
N ASP A 81 -9.80 -2.01 11.14
CA ASP A 81 -10.20 -1.11 10.03
C ASP A 81 -10.98 0.18 10.32
N LEU A 82 -11.10 0.56 11.60
CA LEU A 82 -11.70 1.80 12.03
C LEU A 82 -10.63 2.85 12.36
N PRO A 83 -10.51 3.92 11.55
CA PRO A 83 -9.59 5.00 11.83
C PRO A 83 -10.16 6.00 12.84
N ASP A 84 -9.28 6.75 13.52
CA ASP A 84 -9.64 7.79 14.47
C ASP A 84 -9.95 9.13 13.77
N HIS A 85 -10.95 9.11 12.89
CA HIS A 85 -11.50 10.30 12.26
C HIS A 85 -12.99 10.10 11.95
N GLY A 86 -13.73 11.19 11.72
CA GLY A 86 -15.14 11.09 11.33
C GLY A 86 -15.32 10.27 10.05
N LEU A 87 -16.31 9.38 10.02
CA LEU A 87 -16.58 8.45 8.90
C LEU A 87 -17.88 8.83 8.20
N MET A 88 -17.98 8.51 6.91
CA MET A 88 -19.20 8.64 6.09
C MET A 88 -19.73 10.07 5.89
N VAL A 89 -19.01 11.08 6.37
CA VAL A 89 -19.38 12.50 6.23
C VAL A 89 -18.99 13.02 4.85
N GLY A 90 -19.96 13.55 4.11
CA GLY A 90 -19.77 14.14 2.78
C GLY A 90 -20.20 13.23 1.62
N ILE A 91 -20.59 11.98 1.90
CA ILE A 91 -21.12 11.06 0.89
C ILE A 91 -22.48 11.57 0.38
N SER A 92 -22.62 11.68 -0.94
CA SER A 92 -23.88 12.08 -1.61
C SER A 92 -24.66 10.91 -2.20
N ASN A 93 -24.02 9.75 -2.39
CA ASN A 93 -24.63 8.54 -2.92
C ASN A 93 -24.29 7.35 -2.00
N TRP A 94 -25.18 7.05 -1.06
CA TRP A 94 -24.92 6.10 0.01
C TRP A 94 -25.67 4.79 -0.18
N GLN A 95 -24.95 3.68 -0.12
CA GLN A 95 -25.49 2.32 -0.22
C GLN A 95 -26.06 1.74 1.09
N GLN A 96 -26.33 2.60 2.09
CA GLN A 96 -26.92 2.21 3.39
C GLN A 96 -26.07 1.21 4.19
N GLN A 97 -24.74 1.31 4.08
CA GLN A 97 -23.77 0.54 4.87
C GLN A 97 -23.13 1.46 5.88
N VAL A 98 -22.87 0.96 7.08
CA VAL A 98 -22.29 1.73 8.18
C VAL A 98 -20.94 1.14 8.58
N PRO A 99 -19.98 1.94 9.06
CA PRO A 99 -18.70 1.38 9.49
C PRO A 99 -18.90 0.44 10.67
N THR A 100 -18.48 -0.81 10.51
CA THR A 100 -18.37 -1.79 11.58
C THR A 100 -16.95 -2.36 11.58
N PRO A 101 -16.32 -2.52 12.75
CA PRO A 101 -14.95 -2.99 12.80
C PRO A 101 -14.84 -4.42 12.28
N GLN A 102 -13.91 -4.63 11.36
CA GLN A 102 -13.60 -5.92 10.76
C GLN A 102 -12.39 -6.55 11.45
N PRO A 103 -12.47 -7.81 11.90
CA PRO A 103 -11.40 -8.45 12.63
C PRO A 103 -10.32 -8.99 11.67
N TYR A 104 -9.46 -8.12 11.14
CA TYR A 104 -8.27 -8.52 10.39
C TYR A 104 -7.19 -8.99 11.36
N THR A 105 -7.39 -10.14 11.99
CA THR A 105 -6.50 -10.73 13.01
C THR A 105 -6.21 -12.19 12.71
N GLY A 106 -5.11 -12.72 13.27
CA GLY A 106 -4.75 -14.12 13.10
C GLY A 106 -4.66 -14.49 11.62
N ALA A 107 -5.37 -15.55 11.19
CA ALA A 107 -5.36 -16.00 9.79
C ALA A 107 -5.93 -14.98 8.79
N ASN A 108 -6.72 -14.01 9.25
CA ASN A 108 -7.31 -12.94 8.45
C ASN A 108 -6.48 -11.64 8.48
N ALA A 109 -5.30 -11.64 9.10
CA ALA A 109 -4.39 -10.51 9.08
C ALA A 109 -3.86 -10.25 7.66
N TRP A 110 -3.64 -8.98 7.34
CA TRP A 110 -3.00 -8.58 6.08
C TRP A 110 -1.57 -9.11 6.01
N GLN A 111 -1.13 -9.51 4.83
CA GLN A 111 0.20 -10.08 4.61
C GLN A 111 0.95 -9.32 3.55
N LEU A 112 2.17 -8.86 3.87
CA LEU A 112 3.06 -8.19 2.93
C LEU A 112 4.40 -8.94 2.84
N PRO A 113 4.98 -9.12 1.65
CA PRO A 113 6.32 -9.67 1.53
C PRO A 113 7.34 -8.69 2.09
N VAL A 114 8.34 -9.21 2.81
CA VAL A 114 9.43 -8.40 3.37
C VAL A 114 10.34 -7.84 2.29
N SER A 115 10.47 -8.56 1.17
CA SER A 115 11.28 -8.18 0.02
C SER A 115 10.39 -8.16 -1.21
N PRO A 116 9.75 -7.02 -1.51
CA PRO A 116 8.89 -6.90 -2.67
C PRO A 116 9.71 -7.02 -3.96
N VAL A 117 9.13 -7.65 -4.99
CA VAL A 117 9.78 -7.89 -6.28
C VAL A 117 8.89 -7.33 -7.38
N LEU A 118 9.49 -6.59 -8.31
CA LEU A 118 8.79 -6.14 -9.51
C LEU A 118 8.37 -7.34 -10.35
N ALA A 119 7.13 -7.40 -10.79
CA ALA A 119 6.67 -8.42 -11.70
C ALA A 119 7.07 -8.07 -13.13
N GLU A 120 7.28 -9.11 -13.93
CA GLU A 120 7.65 -8.96 -15.33
C GLU A 120 6.52 -8.34 -16.17
N LYS A 121 5.27 -8.49 -15.71
CA LYS A 121 4.05 -8.05 -16.39
C LYS A 121 3.08 -7.44 -15.35
N PRO A 122 3.28 -6.17 -14.95
CA PRO A 122 2.39 -5.52 -14.00
C PRO A 122 0.99 -5.38 -14.58
N LEU A 123 -0.02 -5.43 -13.71
CA LEU A 123 -1.41 -5.16 -14.07
C LEU A 123 -1.78 -3.75 -13.63
N SER A 124 -2.60 -3.08 -14.44
CA SER A 124 -3.10 -1.74 -14.10
C SER A 124 -4.40 -1.83 -13.32
N CYS A 125 -4.51 -1.07 -12.23
CA CYS A 125 -5.78 -0.95 -11.49
C CYS A 125 -6.90 -0.33 -12.32
N ARG A 126 -6.59 0.35 -13.42
CA ARG A 126 -7.64 0.83 -14.34
C ARG A 126 -8.50 -0.30 -14.90
N ASN A 127 -7.88 -1.46 -15.12
CA ASN A 127 -8.48 -2.58 -15.84
C ASN A 127 -8.54 -3.88 -15.01
N ALA A 128 -8.02 -3.88 -13.78
CA ALA A 128 -7.90 -5.04 -12.91
C ALA A 128 -8.16 -4.65 -11.44
N PHE A 129 -8.26 -5.64 -10.54
CA PHE A 129 -8.33 -5.43 -9.09
C PHE A 129 -9.55 -4.65 -8.60
N TYR A 130 -10.71 -4.83 -9.23
CA TYR A 130 -11.98 -4.21 -8.81
C TYR A 130 -12.56 -4.78 -7.50
N ARG A 131 -11.90 -5.77 -6.89
CA ARG A 131 -12.38 -6.48 -5.71
C ARG A 131 -11.24 -6.71 -4.74
N GLY A 132 -11.48 -6.37 -3.47
CA GLY A 132 -10.52 -6.51 -2.39
C GLY A 132 -9.52 -5.36 -2.32
N ALA A 133 -8.73 -5.36 -1.26
CA ALA A 133 -7.71 -4.37 -1.02
C ALA A 133 -6.53 -4.53 -2.00
N ILE A 134 -6.06 -3.41 -2.53
CA ILE A 134 -4.83 -3.32 -3.32
C ILE A 134 -3.67 -2.77 -2.48
N ALA A 135 -3.96 -2.14 -1.35
CA ALA A 135 -3.00 -1.64 -0.38
C ALA A 135 -3.60 -1.62 1.03
N ILE A 136 -2.76 -1.41 2.03
CA ILE A 136 -3.13 -1.24 3.44
C ILE A 136 -2.49 0.06 3.94
N ALA A 137 -3.31 0.95 4.50
CA ALA A 137 -2.84 2.22 5.05
C ALA A 137 -2.11 2.02 6.38
N ALA A 138 -1.23 2.95 6.75
CA ALA A 138 -0.44 2.89 7.98
C ALA A 138 -1.31 2.83 9.25
N ASN A 139 -2.53 3.37 9.19
CA ASN A 139 -3.52 3.29 10.26
C ASN A 139 -4.33 1.98 10.27
N GLY A 140 -4.03 1.04 9.39
CA GLY A 140 -4.68 -0.27 9.33
C GLY A 140 -5.96 -0.34 8.51
N VAL A 141 -6.34 0.75 7.83
CA VAL A 141 -7.52 0.79 6.95
C VAL A 141 -7.13 0.25 5.56
N PRO A 142 -7.88 -0.71 4.99
CA PRO A 142 -7.64 -1.20 3.65
C PRO A 142 -7.83 -0.10 2.60
N ILE A 143 -7.07 -0.18 1.51
CA ILE A 143 -7.22 0.71 0.35
C ILE A 143 -7.64 -0.15 -0.83
N PHE A 144 -8.81 0.16 -1.37
CA PHE A 144 -9.42 -0.50 -2.51
C PHE A 144 -9.14 0.31 -3.77
N ASN A 145 -9.38 -0.32 -4.91
CA ASN A 145 -9.24 0.34 -6.21
C ASN A 145 -10.24 1.51 -6.34
N PRO A 146 -9.82 2.69 -6.83
CA PRO A 146 -10.74 3.79 -7.16
C PRO A 146 -11.90 3.38 -8.08
N MET A 147 -11.71 2.33 -8.89
CA MET A 147 -12.75 1.75 -9.73
C MET A 147 -13.41 0.56 -9.01
N LYS A 148 -14.73 0.61 -8.77
CA LYS A 148 -15.47 -0.58 -8.27
C LYS A 148 -15.89 -1.54 -9.38
N ALA A 149 -15.92 -1.04 -10.61
CA ALA A 149 -16.15 -1.79 -11.84
C ALA A 149 -15.56 -0.98 -13.03
N PRO A 150 -15.43 -1.56 -14.25
CA PRO A 150 -14.98 -0.81 -15.40
C PRO A 150 -15.81 0.47 -15.62
N ASN A 151 -15.15 1.62 -15.63
CA ASN A 151 -15.75 2.96 -15.76
C ASN A 151 -16.66 3.39 -14.60
N GLU A 152 -16.61 2.73 -13.44
CA GLU A 152 -17.34 3.14 -12.23
C GLU A 152 -16.37 3.65 -11.16
N ASP A 153 -16.00 4.93 -11.29
CA ASP A 153 -15.17 5.67 -10.34
C ASP A 153 -16.01 6.07 -9.11
N VAL A 154 -15.65 5.56 -7.93
CA VAL A 154 -16.43 5.79 -6.70
C VAL A 154 -16.41 7.24 -6.23
N TYR A 155 -15.36 8.00 -6.53
CA TYR A 155 -15.29 9.43 -6.22
C TYR A 155 -16.28 10.20 -7.08
N LEU A 156 -16.28 9.94 -8.40
CA LEU A 156 -17.22 10.59 -9.33
C LEU A 156 -18.68 10.19 -9.08
N LEU A 157 -18.91 8.99 -8.54
CA LEU A 157 -20.23 8.53 -8.13
C LEU A 157 -20.70 9.15 -6.80
N GLY A 158 -19.86 9.94 -6.12
CA GLY A 158 -20.20 10.61 -4.86
C GLY A 158 -20.32 9.64 -3.68
N GLU A 159 -19.59 8.52 -3.72
CA GLU A 159 -19.68 7.44 -2.73
C GLU A 159 -18.65 7.58 -1.61
N LEU A 160 -17.73 8.55 -1.69
CA LEU A 160 -16.64 8.74 -0.73
C LEU A 160 -16.93 9.84 0.30
N ASP A 161 -16.47 9.63 1.52
CA ASP A 161 -16.43 10.65 2.56
C ASP A 161 -15.27 11.63 2.36
N ARG A 162 -15.17 12.64 3.22
CA ARG A 162 -14.13 13.67 3.15
C ARG A 162 -12.70 13.16 3.27
N TRP A 163 -12.49 11.93 3.74
CA TRP A 163 -11.18 11.29 3.86
C TRP A 163 -10.90 10.34 2.69
N GLY A 164 -11.85 10.22 1.76
CA GLY A 164 -11.72 9.42 0.56
C GLY A 164 -12.00 7.94 0.78
N GLY A 165 -12.76 7.60 1.83
CA GLY A 165 -13.21 6.23 2.10
C GLY A 165 -14.72 6.10 2.21
N HIS A 166 -15.19 4.87 2.32
CA HIS A 166 -16.59 4.55 2.57
C HIS A 166 -16.76 3.17 3.19
N SER A 167 -18.00 2.84 3.58
CA SER A 167 -18.36 1.48 3.97
C SER A 167 -18.85 0.66 2.78
N GLY A 168 -18.15 -0.44 2.54
CA GLY A 168 -18.45 -1.44 1.52
C GLY A 168 -19.63 -2.33 1.86
N ARG A 169 -19.90 -3.27 0.96
CA ARG A 169 -20.82 -4.39 1.26
C ARG A 169 -20.14 -5.27 2.30
N SER A 170 -20.80 -5.48 3.44
CA SER A 170 -20.25 -6.08 4.68
C SER A 170 -19.85 -5.05 5.74
N ASP A 171 -20.23 -3.79 5.55
CA ASP A 171 -20.05 -2.74 6.56
C ASP A 171 -18.56 -2.47 6.90
N ASP A 172 -17.61 -2.89 6.05
CA ASP A 172 -16.17 -2.65 6.19
C ASP A 172 -15.81 -1.25 5.70
N TYR A 173 -15.04 -0.49 6.48
CA TYR A 173 -14.59 0.83 6.05
C TYR A 173 -13.25 0.72 5.30
N HIS A 174 -13.17 1.32 4.13
CA HIS A 174 -11.93 1.32 3.34
C HIS A 174 -11.78 2.63 2.55
N TYR A 175 -10.53 2.98 2.26
CA TYR A 175 -10.22 4.09 1.37
C TYR A 175 -10.26 3.65 -0.09
N HIS A 176 -10.56 4.58 -0.99
CA HIS A 176 -10.41 4.41 -2.43
C HIS A 176 -9.38 5.35 -3.05
N VAL A 177 -8.78 6.22 -2.23
CA VAL A 177 -7.71 7.15 -2.60
C VAL A 177 -6.58 7.04 -1.59
N ALA A 178 -5.39 7.54 -1.93
CA ALA A 178 -4.30 7.62 -0.96
C ALA A 178 -4.74 8.51 0.23
N PRO A 179 -4.66 8.02 1.48
CA PRO A 179 -5.06 8.79 2.66
C PRO A 179 -3.96 9.79 3.04
N LEU A 180 -3.82 10.86 2.25
CA LEU A 180 -2.76 11.87 2.39
C LEU A 180 -2.69 12.51 3.77
N HIS A 181 -3.83 12.61 4.46
CA HIS A 181 -3.91 13.10 5.84
C HIS A 181 -3.05 12.30 6.83
N LEU A 182 -2.71 11.04 6.52
CA LEU A 182 -1.80 10.26 7.36
C LEU A 182 -0.36 10.79 7.31
N GLN A 183 0.01 11.53 6.26
CA GLN A 183 1.35 12.12 6.13
C GLN A 183 1.66 13.07 7.31
N ASP A 184 0.67 13.80 7.82
CA ASP A 184 0.83 14.69 8.98
C ASP A 184 1.22 13.92 10.26
N ILE A 185 0.91 12.62 10.31
CA ILE A 185 1.17 11.73 11.47
C ILE A 185 2.45 10.93 11.25
N VAL A 186 2.65 10.38 10.05
CA VAL A 186 3.81 9.53 9.75
C VAL A 186 5.05 10.32 9.36
N GLY A 187 4.91 11.50 8.77
CA GLY A 187 6.01 12.29 8.21
C GLY A 187 6.18 12.07 6.71
N ALA A 188 6.73 13.07 6.01
CA ALA A 188 6.88 13.06 4.56
C ALA A 188 7.90 12.02 4.03
N ASP A 189 8.85 11.61 4.88
CA ASP A 189 9.91 10.64 4.57
C ASP A 189 9.49 9.19 4.87
N ARG A 190 8.21 8.97 5.19
CA ARG A 190 7.70 7.67 5.65
C ARG A 190 6.43 7.27 4.89
N PRO A 191 6.21 5.96 4.67
CA PRO A 191 5.05 5.50 3.90
C PRO A 191 3.74 5.78 4.65
N ILE A 192 2.74 6.27 3.92
CA ILE A 192 1.36 6.39 4.41
C ILE A 192 0.57 5.10 4.20
N ALA A 193 1.05 4.21 3.33
CA ALA A 193 0.47 2.91 3.03
C ALA A 193 1.50 1.98 2.39
N TYR A 194 1.11 0.71 2.23
CA TYR A 194 1.86 -0.27 1.44
C TYR A 194 0.91 -1.00 0.50
N ALA A 195 1.32 -1.14 -0.76
CA ALA A 195 0.63 -2.00 -1.71
C ALA A 195 0.72 -3.48 -1.27
N MET A 196 -0.25 -4.31 -1.67
CA MET A 196 -0.30 -5.73 -1.32
C MET A 196 0.88 -6.55 -1.86
N ASP A 197 1.67 -5.99 -2.80
CA ASP A 197 2.95 -6.54 -3.24
C ASP A 197 4.15 -6.14 -2.36
N GLY A 198 3.92 -5.39 -1.28
CA GLY A 198 4.90 -5.00 -0.27
C GLY A 198 5.65 -3.71 -0.56
N PHE A 199 5.35 -3.01 -1.66
CA PHE A 199 5.99 -1.74 -1.95
C PHE A 199 5.35 -0.58 -1.18
N PRO A 200 6.15 0.37 -0.66
CA PRO A 200 5.64 1.53 0.06
C PRO A 200 4.90 2.50 -0.88
N ILE A 201 3.94 3.20 -0.32
CA ILE A 201 3.22 4.33 -0.92
C ILE A 201 3.46 5.53 -0.01
N TYR A 202 4.11 6.56 -0.55
CA TYR A 202 4.32 7.83 0.15
C TYR A 202 3.17 8.79 -0.17
N GLY A 203 3.10 9.91 0.56
CA GLY A 203 2.07 10.92 0.33
C GLY A 203 2.44 11.88 -0.81
N GLU A 204 2.31 13.19 -0.58
CA GLU A 204 2.50 14.23 -1.60
C GLU A 204 3.93 14.30 -2.16
N THR A 205 4.90 13.78 -1.42
CA THR A 205 6.30 13.70 -1.82
C THR A 205 6.79 12.27 -1.80
N GLU A 206 7.21 11.75 -2.95
CA GLU A 206 8.07 10.57 -3.01
C GLU A 206 9.49 11.02 -2.68
N THR A 207 10.18 10.31 -1.79
CA THR A 207 11.62 10.53 -1.58
C THR A 207 12.38 9.90 -2.76
N ASP A 208 12.92 10.75 -3.65
CA ASP A 208 13.79 10.37 -4.78
C ASP A 208 15.10 9.68 -4.34
#